data_AF-A0A954U7S6-F1
#
_entry.id   AF-A0A954U7S6-F1
#
_cell.length_a   1.000
_cell.length_b   1.000
_cell.length_c   1.000
_cell.angle_alpha   90.00
_cell.angle_beta   90.00
_cell.angle_gamma   90.00
#
_symmetry.space_group_name_H-M   'P 1'
#
loop_
_entity.id
_entity.type
_entity.pdbx_description
1 polymer ?
#
loop_
_entity_poly.entity_id
_entity_poly.type
_entity_poly.pdbx_seq_one_letter_code
_entity_poly.pdbx_strand_id
1 'polypeptide(L)'
;MYARGANLRTLRFVAEKRSGDRVESLGCYDLDASLYLAHTDDPSGEAWARKNFSIPENVLTVDAASVLYVDEDGNRWRLPKGDPAFDEAGPFGPARIDREVCTERDLLNCHGTFYELPARNAGGFAKVRPIATHNRRIQDYASYRGLLVLSGISKDAPETNSHII
;
A
#
# COMPACT_ATOMS: atom_id res chain seq x y z
N MET A 1 -3.87 -2.99 5.44
CA MET A 1 -5.26 -2.98 4.93
C MET A 1 -5.53 -4.26 4.15
N TYR A 2 -6.72 -4.86 4.29
CA TYR A 2 -7.13 -6.04 3.51
C TYR A 2 -8.64 -6.27 3.58
N ALA A 3 -9.22 -6.89 2.54
CA ALA A 3 -10.61 -7.33 2.56
C ALA A 3 -10.73 -8.60 3.43
N ARG A 4 -11.59 -8.58 4.44
CA ARG A 4 -11.68 -9.68 5.43
C ARG A 4 -12.44 -10.87 4.85
N GLY A 5 -11.88 -12.06 5.08
CA GLY A 5 -12.50 -13.35 4.76
C GLY A 5 -13.63 -13.74 5.71
N ALA A 6 -13.92 -15.04 5.81
CA ALA A 6 -14.92 -15.61 6.73
C ALA A 6 -16.32 -14.96 6.64
N ASN A 7 -16.71 -14.50 5.45
CA ASN A 7 -17.97 -13.81 5.16
C ASN A 7 -18.21 -12.53 6.00
N LEU A 8 -17.15 -11.91 6.54
CA LEU A 8 -17.24 -10.66 7.31
C LEU A 8 -17.59 -9.46 6.43
N ARG A 9 -17.20 -9.49 5.14
CA ARG A 9 -17.59 -8.51 4.11
C ARG A 9 -17.24 -7.05 4.42
N THR A 10 -16.21 -6.85 5.24
CA THR A 10 -15.62 -5.54 5.55
C THR A 10 -14.16 -5.49 5.12
N LEU A 11 -13.62 -4.29 4.95
CA LEU A 11 -12.20 -4.05 4.72
C LEU A 11 -11.56 -3.60 6.03
N ARG A 12 -10.56 -4.35 6.52
CA ARG A 12 -9.83 -3.97 7.72
C ARG A 12 -8.68 -3.04 7.40
N PHE A 13 -8.59 -1.95 8.14
CA PHE A 13 -7.45 -1.05 8.18
C PHE A 13 -6.84 -1.06 9.59
N VAL A 14 -5.64 -1.64 9.70
CA VAL A 14 -4.83 -1.52 10.92
C VAL A 14 -3.92 -0.32 10.72
N ALA A 15 -4.18 0.75 11.47
CA ALA A 15 -3.40 1.96 11.44
C ALA A 15 -2.19 1.81 12.37
N GLU A 16 -1.01 2.10 11.83
CA GLU A 16 0.23 2.04 12.58
C GLU A 16 1.21 3.10 12.10
N LYS A 17 2.09 3.51 13.00
CA LYS A 17 3.28 4.28 12.67
C LYS A 17 4.51 3.42 12.96
N ARG A 18 5.36 3.24 11.95
CA ARG A 18 6.64 2.55 12.08
C ARG A 18 7.81 3.51 12.05
N SER A 19 8.78 3.27 12.92
CA SER A 19 10.05 3.99 12.97
C SER A 19 11.15 3.00 13.35
N GLY A 20 11.84 2.44 12.35
CA GLY A 20 12.70 1.27 12.55
C GLY A 20 11.91 0.11 13.13
N ASP A 21 12.46 -0.55 14.15
CA ASP A 21 11.81 -1.70 14.82
C ASP A 21 10.62 -1.31 15.72
N ARG A 22 10.39 -0.01 15.95
CA ARG A 22 9.28 0.47 16.78
C ARG A 22 8.01 0.58 15.97
N VAL A 23 6.98 -0.16 16.41
CA VAL A 23 5.61 -0.07 15.89
C VAL A 23 4.71 0.58 16.94
N GLU A 24 4.06 1.68 16.58
CA GLU A 24 3.02 2.33 17.36
C GLU A 24 1.66 2.01 16.72
N SER A 25 0.75 1.39 17.49
CA SER A 25 -0.63 1.19 17.04
C SER A 25 -1.39 2.51 17.10
N LEU A 26 -2.07 2.85 16.00
CA LEU A 26 -2.96 4.01 15.91
C LEU A 26 -4.44 3.61 15.91
N GLY A 27 -4.73 2.30 16.00
CA GLY A 27 -6.08 1.75 16.04
C GLY A 27 -6.35 0.71 14.94
N CYS A 28 -7.43 -0.04 15.14
CA CYS A 28 -7.96 -1.00 14.19
C CYS A 28 -9.33 -0.53 13.74
N TYR A 29 -9.58 -0.54 12.44
CA TYR A 29 -10.80 -0.04 11.84
C TYR A 29 -11.33 -1.02 10.81
N ASP A 30 -12.65 -1.13 10.71
CA ASP A 30 -13.31 -1.89 9.67
C ASP A 30 -14.21 -0.96 8.85
N LEU A 31 -14.02 -0.96 7.53
CA LEU A 31 -14.84 -0.24 6.56
C LEU A 31 -15.96 -1.17 6.07
N ASP A 32 -17.20 -0.76 6.24
CA ASP A 32 -18.37 -1.57 5.92
C ASP A 32 -18.89 -1.38 4.48
N ALA A 33 -20.07 -1.94 4.17
CA ALA A 33 -20.69 -1.85 2.85
C ALA A 33 -21.18 -0.45 2.48
N SER A 34 -21.45 0.37 3.49
CA SER A 34 -21.94 1.74 3.37
C SER A 34 -20.79 2.76 3.30
N LEU A 35 -19.55 2.27 3.23
CA LEU A 35 -18.33 3.06 3.30
C LEU A 35 -18.19 3.83 4.62
N TYR A 36 -18.72 3.26 5.71
CA TYR A 36 -18.50 3.78 7.05
C TYR A 36 -17.28 3.09 7.68
N LEU A 37 -16.26 3.87 8.02
CA LEU A 37 -15.05 3.39 8.71
C LEU A 37 -15.25 3.50 10.22
N ALA A 38 -15.33 2.36 10.90
CA ALA A 38 -15.55 2.32 12.34
C ALA A 38 -14.33 1.78 13.08
N HIS A 39 -13.96 2.43 14.19
CA HIS A 39 -13.02 1.84 15.14
C HIS A 39 -13.57 0.50 15.64
N THR A 40 -12.70 -0.51 15.70
CA THR A 40 -13.05 -1.88 16.06
C THR A 40 -12.14 -2.38 17.16
N ASP A 41 -12.71 -2.80 18.29
CA ASP A 41 -11.99 -3.46 19.37
C ASP A 41 -11.92 -4.98 19.11
N ASP A 42 -10.92 -5.39 18.33
CA ASP A 42 -10.63 -6.79 18.01
C ASP A 42 -9.11 -7.05 18.05
N PRO A 43 -8.52 -7.17 19.24
CA PRO A 43 -7.07 -7.35 19.39
C PRO A 43 -6.55 -8.61 18.68
N SER A 44 -7.36 -9.66 18.64
CA SER A 44 -7.01 -10.94 18.01
C SER A 44 -6.88 -10.81 16.49
N GLY A 45 -7.86 -10.16 15.86
CA GLY A 45 -7.85 -9.94 14.43
C GLY A 45 -6.92 -8.80 14.01
N GLU A 46 -6.62 -7.84 14.88
CA GLU A 46 -5.55 -6.86 14.69
C GLU A 46 -4.19 -7.56 14.66
N ALA A 47 -3.88 -8.40 15.65
CA ALA A 47 -2.62 -9.15 15.69
C ALA A 47 -2.47 -10.08 14.47
N TRP A 48 -3.55 -10.75 14.07
CA TRP A 48 -3.56 -11.56 12.86
C TRP A 48 -3.30 -10.72 11.59
N ALA A 49 -3.91 -9.53 11.49
CA ALA A 49 -3.69 -8.63 10.36
C ALA A 49 -2.23 -8.14 10.29
N ARG A 50 -1.64 -7.75 11.43
CA ARG A 50 -0.24 -7.33 11.50
C ARG A 50 0.72 -8.43 11.05
N LYS A 51 0.41 -9.68 11.39
CA LYS A 51 1.22 -10.84 10.99
C LYS A 51 1.11 -11.16 9.49
N ASN A 52 -0.09 -11.13 8.92
CA ASN A 52 -0.34 -11.65 7.57
C ASN A 52 -0.37 -10.57 6.47
N PHE A 53 -0.56 -9.30 6.84
CA PHE A 53 -0.69 -8.18 5.90
C PHE A 53 0.28 -7.03 6.23
N SER A 54 1.42 -7.34 6.85
CA SER A 54 2.50 -6.37 7.09
C SER A 54 2.98 -5.73 5.79
N ILE A 55 3.49 -4.50 5.89
CA ILE A 55 4.15 -3.82 4.76
C ILE A 55 5.56 -4.43 4.63
N PRO A 56 5.94 -4.97 3.45
CA PRO A 56 7.29 -5.46 3.24
C PRO A 56 8.25 -4.28 3.22
N GLU A 57 9.45 -4.53 3.74
CA GLU A 57 10.52 -3.54 3.84
C GLU A 57 11.65 -3.92 2.88
N ASN A 58 12.43 -2.93 2.44
CA ASN A 58 13.63 -3.13 1.62
C ASN A 58 13.41 -3.87 0.27
N VAL A 59 12.21 -3.79 -0.30
CA VAL A 59 11.91 -4.38 -1.63
C VAL A 59 12.55 -3.58 -2.77
N LEU A 60 12.63 -2.26 -2.60
CA LEU A 60 13.22 -1.33 -3.57
C LEU A 60 14.44 -0.64 -2.95
N THR A 61 15.43 -0.35 -3.76
CA THR A 61 16.57 0.50 -3.39
C THR A 61 16.67 1.68 -4.34
N VAL A 62 17.32 2.77 -3.92
CA VAL A 62 17.48 3.97 -4.73
C VAL A 62 18.97 4.23 -4.94
N ASP A 63 19.38 4.42 -6.19
CA ASP A 63 20.70 4.93 -6.53
C ASP A 63 20.61 6.37 -7.08
N ALA A 64 21.75 6.92 -7.51
CA ALA A 64 21.82 8.30 -8.01
C ALA A 64 20.88 8.58 -9.20
N ALA A 65 20.50 7.56 -9.98
CA ALA A 65 19.77 7.74 -11.24
C ALA A 65 18.40 7.03 -11.26
N SER A 66 18.17 6.03 -10.42
CA SER A 66 16.98 5.18 -10.53
C SER A 66 16.53 4.59 -9.20
N VAL A 67 15.27 4.17 -9.19
CA VAL A 67 14.80 3.14 -8.25
C VAL A 67 15.14 1.78 -8.84
N LEU A 68 15.59 0.85 -8.00
CA LEU A 68 16.04 -0.47 -8.36
C LEU A 68 15.14 -1.53 -7.74
N TYR A 69 14.72 -2.47 -8.58
CA TYR A 69 14.16 -3.73 -8.15
C TYR A 69 15.10 -4.86 -8.58
N VAL A 70 15.37 -5.79 -7.66
CA VAL A 70 16.14 -7.01 -7.92
C VAL A 70 15.29 -8.18 -7.46
N ASP A 71 15.02 -9.12 -8.35
CA ASP A 71 14.24 -10.31 -8.00
C ASP A 71 15.10 -11.41 -7.36
N GLU A 72 14.45 -12.51 -7.01
CA GLU A 72 15.08 -13.69 -6.39
C GLU A 72 16.07 -14.39 -7.32
N ASP A 73 15.93 -14.23 -8.64
CA ASP A 73 16.82 -14.80 -9.67
C ASP A 73 18.00 -13.85 -9.99
N GLY A 74 18.08 -12.69 -9.33
CA GLY A 74 19.12 -11.68 -9.53
C GLY A 74 18.92 -10.80 -10.76
N ASN A 75 17.78 -10.90 -11.44
CA ASN A 75 17.42 -9.98 -12.51
C ASN A 75 17.20 -8.58 -11.91
N ARG A 76 17.65 -7.56 -12.63
CA ARG A 76 17.64 -6.18 -12.15
C ARG A 76 16.92 -5.26 -13.11
N TRP A 77 16.01 -4.46 -12.56
CA TRP A 77 15.28 -3.44 -13.28
C TRP A 77 15.51 -2.05 -12.68
N ARG A 78 15.43 -1.04 -13.54
CA ARG A 78 15.54 0.37 -13.20
C ARG A 78 14.22 1.06 -13.51
N LEU A 79 13.63 1.71 -12.52
CA LEU A 79 12.45 2.56 -12.68
C LEU A 79 12.85 4.05 -12.53
N PRO A 80 12.12 4.96 -13.20
CA PRO A 80 12.40 6.38 -13.08
C PRO A 80 12.17 6.86 -11.63
N LYS A 81 13.03 7.79 -11.19
CA LYS A 81 12.80 8.52 -9.94
C LYS A 81 11.71 9.56 -10.13
N GLY A 82 10.84 9.68 -9.13
CA GLY A 82 9.95 10.84 -8.95
C GLY A 82 10.60 11.89 -8.05
N ASP A 83 9.76 12.60 -7.30
CA ASP A 83 10.20 13.60 -6.32
C ASP A 83 11.20 13.00 -5.30
N PRO A 84 12.33 13.68 -4.98
CA PRO A 84 13.28 13.23 -3.95
C PRO A 84 12.65 13.02 -2.57
N ALA A 85 11.51 13.65 -2.29
CA ALA A 85 10.74 13.37 -1.09
C ALA A 85 10.38 11.89 -0.95
N PHE A 86 10.36 11.08 -2.02
CA PHE A 86 10.12 9.63 -1.96
C PHE A 86 11.38 8.78 -1.69
N ASP A 87 12.58 9.37 -1.63
CA ASP A 87 13.82 8.64 -1.34
C ASP A 87 13.78 8.02 0.08
N GLU A 88 13.02 8.62 0.99
CA GLU A 88 12.88 8.20 2.39
C GLU A 88 11.45 7.76 2.73
N ALA A 89 11.32 6.95 3.80
CA ALA A 89 10.01 6.54 4.33
C ALA A 89 9.12 7.74 4.71
N GLY A 90 7.81 7.53 4.69
CA GLY A 90 6.84 8.57 5.05
C GLY A 90 6.70 8.74 6.57
N PRO A 91 5.84 9.66 7.03
CA PRO A 91 5.60 9.91 8.46
C PRO A 91 5.01 8.71 9.22
N PHE A 92 4.45 7.72 8.52
CA PHE A 92 3.93 6.47 9.07
C PHE A 92 4.88 5.27 8.87
N GLY A 93 6.06 5.50 8.30
CA GLY A 93 7.04 4.47 7.97
C GLY A 93 6.99 4.04 6.50
N PRO A 94 7.46 2.82 6.18
CA PRO A 94 7.40 2.27 4.82
C PRO A 94 5.97 2.20 4.30
N ALA A 95 5.80 2.45 3.01
CA ALA A 95 4.51 2.34 2.32
C ALA A 95 4.38 0.99 1.61
N ARG A 96 3.15 0.56 1.34
CA ARG A 96 2.89 -0.58 0.45
C ARG A 96 3.50 -0.30 -0.91
N ILE A 97 4.40 -1.19 -1.33
CA ILE A 97 5.07 -1.10 -2.63
C ILE A 97 4.28 -1.86 -3.70
N ASP A 98 3.71 -3.01 -3.37
CA ASP A 98 3.01 -3.84 -4.36
C ASP A 98 1.82 -4.58 -3.74
N ARG A 99 0.76 -4.76 -4.54
CA ARG A 99 -0.45 -5.51 -4.15
C ARG A 99 -1.34 -5.83 -5.35
N GLU A 100 -1.87 -7.05 -5.35
CA GLU A 100 -2.99 -7.46 -6.20
C GLU A 100 -4.26 -6.67 -5.86
N VAL A 101 -4.75 -5.89 -6.82
CA VAL A 101 -6.02 -5.14 -6.69
C VAL A 101 -7.13 -5.72 -7.56
N CYS A 102 -6.75 -6.46 -8.61
CA CYS A 102 -7.65 -7.20 -9.48
C CYS A 102 -6.93 -8.51 -9.83
N THR A 103 -7.68 -9.58 -10.06
CA THR A 103 -7.11 -10.87 -10.44
C THR A 103 -6.10 -10.71 -11.57
N GLU A 104 -4.89 -11.24 -11.36
CA GLU A 104 -3.74 -11.20 -12.29
C GLU A 104 -3.17 -9.80 -12.56
N ARG A 105 -3.55 -8.79 -11.76
CA ARG A 105 -3.08 -7.40 -11.90
C ARG A 105 -2.72 -6.79 -10.56
N ASP A 106 -1.42 -6.66 -10.37
CA ASP A 106 -0.85 -5.98 -9.22
C ASP A 106 -0.61 -4.50 -9.55
N LEU A 107 -0.81 -3.65 -8.54
CA LEU A 107 -0.39 -2.25 -8.60
C LEU A 107 0.90 -2.10 -7.80
N LEU A 108 1.96 -1.77 -8.52
CA LEU A 108 3.25 -1.38 -7.96
C LEU A 108 3.27 0.15 -7.74
N ASN A 109 3.39 0.58 -6.50
CA ASN A 109 3.63 1.97 -6.10
C ASN A 109 5.14 2.21 -5.95
N CYS A 110 5.72 2.99 -6.86
CA CYS A 110 7.14 3.28 -6.87
C CYS A 110 7.38 4.78 -7.13
N HIS A 111 8.03 5.45 -6.18
CA HIS A 111 8.48 6.85 -6.32
C HIS A 111 7.39 7.83 -6.79
N GLY A 112 6.18 7.68 -6.26
CA GLY A 112 5.04 8.57 -6.58
C GLY A 112 4.34 8.23 -7.91
N THR A 113 4.61 7.06 -8.48
CA THR A 113 3.94 6.54 -9.68
C THR A 113 3.41 5.13 -9.42
N PHE A 114 2.15 4.91 -9.81
CA PHE A 114 1.60 3.58 -9.93
C PHE A 114 1.98 2.96 -11.28
N TYR A 115 2.35 1.69 -11.23
CA TYR A 115 2.59 0.83 -12.37
C TYR A 115 1.66 -0.37 -12.28
N GLU A 116 1.25 -0.88 -13.43
CA GLU A 116 0.72 -2.23 -13.51
C GLU A 116 1.90 -3.19 -13.51
N LEU A 117 1.87 -4.13 -12.56
CA LEU A 117 2.81 -5.24 -12.48
C LEU A 117 2.06 -6.53 -12.90
N PRO A 118 2.36 -7.08 -14.08
CA PRO A 118 1.80 -8.35 -14.50
C PRO A 118 2.26 -9.49 -13.59
N ALA A 119 1.40 -10.51 -13.44
CA ALA A 119 1.78 -11.75 -12.76
C ALA A 119 3.04 -12.39 -13.40
N ARG A 120 3.79 -13.17 -12.62
CA ARG A 120 5.02 -13.85 -13.08
C ARG A 120 4.79 -14.68 -14.34
N ASN A 121 3.68 -15.42 -14.41
CA ASN A 121 3.29 -16.22 -15.59
C ASN A 121 2.85 -15.38 -16.81
N ALA A 122 2.62 -14.08 -16.66
CA ALA A 122 2.27 -13.15 -17.75
C ALA A 122 3.46 -12.30 -18.24
N GLY A 123 4.67 -12.55 -17.72
CA GLY A 123 5.90 -11.83 -18.06
C GLY A 123 6.46 -10.96 -16.93
N GLY A 124 5.77 -10.88 -15.79
CA GLY A 124 6.30 -10.29 -14.57
C GLY A 124 6.79 -8.85 -14.73
N PHE A 125 7.84 -8.53 -13.97
CA PHE A 125 8.43 -7.19 -13.90
C PHE A 125 8.97 -6.69 -15.25
N ALA A 126 9.40 -7.59 -16.14
CA ALA A 126 9.87 -7.21 -17.47
C ALA A 126 8.80 -6.52 -18.34
N LYS A 127 7.51 -6.66 -17.98
CA LYS A 127 6.38 -6.04 -18.65
C LYS A 127 5.67 -4.98 -17.80
N VAL A 128 6.32 -4.48 -16.75
CA VAL A 128 5.79 -3.39 -15.91
C VAL A 128 5.47 -2.18 -16.78
N ARG A 129 4.31 -1.55 -16.55
CA ARG A 129 3.87 -0.37 -17.33
C ARG A 129 3.35 0.75 -16.43
N PRO A 130 3.74 2.01 -16.66
CA PRO A 130 3.24 3.11 -15.85
C PRO A 130 1.74 3.32 -16.09
N ILE A 131 1.01 3.60 -15.02
CA ILE A 131 -0.43 3.94 -15.07
C ILE A 131 -0.60 5.44 -14.80
N ALA A 132 -0.13 5.91 -13.64
CA ALA A 132 -0.36 7.28 -13.19
C ALA A 132 0.69 7.75 -12.19
N THR A 133 1.31 8.89 -12.47
CA THR A 133 2.12 9.63 -11.50
C THR A 133 1.21 10.46 -10.61
N HIS A 134 1.10 10.09 -9.34
CA HIS A 134 0.20 10.73 -8.37
C HIS A 134 0.90 11.74 -7.45
N ASN A 135 2.22 11.62 -7.25
CA ASN A 135 2.99 12.50 -6.35
C ASN A 135 2.38 12.60 -4.94
N ARG A 136 1.79 11.50 -4.44
CA ARG A 136 1.18 11.41 -3.10
C ARG A 136 1.86 10.35 -2.25
N ARG A 137 1.92 10.57 -0.94
CA ARG A 137 2.37 9.59 0.06
C ARG A 137 1.25 8.60 0.39
N ILE A 138 0.94 7.71 -0.56
CA ILE A 138 -0.03 6.63 -0.34
C ILE A 138 0.62 5.60 0.60
N GLN A 139 0.03 5.40 1.77
CA GLN A 139 0.60 4.54 2.81
C GLN A 139 0.29 3.06 2.56
N ASP A 140 -0.98 2.76 2.26
CA ASP A 140 -1.45 1.44 1.89
C ASP A 140 -2.65 1.58 0.94
N TYR A 141 -2.97 0.54 0.18
CA TYR A 141 -4.08 0.57 -0.78
C TYR A 141 -4.64 -0.81 -0.99
N ALA A 142 -5.93 -0.98 -1.26
CA ALA A 142 -6.54 -2.29 -1.48
C ALA A 142 -7.77 -2.15 -2.36
N SER A 143 -8.17 -3.24 -3.00
CA SER A 143 -9.50 -3.30 -3.61
C SER A 143 -10.55 -3.67 -2.56
N TYR A 144 -11.70 -3.00 -2.63
CA TYR A 144 -12.85 -3.30 -1.80
C TYR A 144 -14.13 -2.94 -2.54
N ARG A 145 -15.00 -3.93 -2.76
CA ARG A 145 -16.30 -3.76 -3.43
C ARG A 145 -16.22 -3.04 -4.79
N GLY A 146 -15.19 -3.36 -5.58
CA GLY A 146 -14.95 -2.73 -6.89
C GLY A 146 -14.34 -1.33 -6.83
N LEU A 147 -14.03 -0.82 -5.63
CA LEU A 147 -13.33 0.45 -5.42
C LEU A 147 -11.85 0.21 -5.12
N LEU A 148 -11.01 1.17 -5.50
CA LEU A 148 -9.65 1.30 -5.01
C LEU A 148 -9.67 2.20 -3.76
N VAL A 149 -9.36 1.62 -2.60
CA VAL A 149 -9.28 2.34 -1.32
C VAL A 149 -7.82 2.64 -1.04
N LEU A 150 -7.51 3.89 -0.69
CA LEU A 150 -6.16 4.38 -0.41
C LEU A 150 -6.10 4.93 1.03
N SER A 151 -4.97 4.76 1.71
CA SER A 151 -4.66 5.40 2.98
C SER A 151 -3.44 6.33 2.86
N GLY A 152 -3.19 7.15 3.89
CA GLY A 152 -2.15 8.19 3.87
C GLY A 152 -2.69 9.60 3.68
N ILE A 153 -3.90 9.87 4.19
CA ILE A 153 -4.55 11.18 4.13
C ILE A 153 -3.81 12.15 5.06
N SER A 154 -3.67 13.40 4.62
CA SER A 154 -3.03 14.45 5.42
C SER A 154 -3.86 14.81 6.65
N LYS A 155 -3.21 15.23 7.73
CA LYS A 155 -3.91 15.63 8.98
C LYS A 155 -4.78 16.87 8.82
N ASP A 156 -4.44 17.72 7.87
CA ASP A 156 -5.16 18.95 7.51
C ASP A 156 -6.09 18.76 6.30
N ALA A 157 -6.39 17.50 5.94
CA ALA A 157 -7.31 17.24 4.85
C ALA A 157 -8.71 17.80 5.16
N PRO A 158 -9.42 18.38 4.16
CA PRO A 158 -10.73 18.97 4.41
C PRO A 158 -11.77 17.94 4.86
N GLU A 159 -12.40 18.18 6.01
CA GLU A 159 -13.50 17.34 6.54
C GLU A 159 -14.72 17.33 5.62
N THR A 160 -14.84 18.31 4.72
CA THR A 160 -15.96 18.43 3.78
C THR A 160 -15.82 17.55 2.53
N ASN A 161 -14.71 16.82 2.36
CA ASN A 161 -14.50 15.98 1.19
C ASN A 161 -15.18 14.61 1.39
N SER A 162 -16.25 14.35 0.64
CA SER A 162 -17.01 13.09 0.70
C SER A 162 -16.24 11.84 0.28
N HIS A 163 -15.03 11.98 -0.26
CA HIS A 163 -14.13 10.88 -0.62
C HIS A 163 -13.08 10.58 0.46
N ILE A 164 -13.08 11.36 1.55
CA ILE A 164 -12.26 11.15 2.74
C ILE A 164 -13.20 10.62 3.82
N ILE A 165 -12.82 9.51 4.44
CA ILE A 165 -13.59 8.78 5.45
C ILE A 165 -12.77 8.75 6.74
#